data_AF-A0A2L0D3U6-F1
#
_entry.id   AF-A0A2L0D3U6-F1
#
_cell.length_a   1.000
_cell.length_b   1.000
_cell.length_c   1.000
_cell.angle_alpha   90.00
_cell.angle_beta   90.00
_cell.angle_gamma   90.00
#
_symmetry.space_group_name_H-M   'P 1'
#
loop_
_entity.id
_entity.type
_entity.pdbx_description
1 polymer ?
#
loop_
_entity_poly.entity_id
_entity_poly.type
_entity_poly.pdbx_seq_one_letter_code
_entity_poly.pdbx_strand_id
1 'polypeptide(L)'
;MKTNKTKTKQVLTYFKPFDYLLISLAIILSFLPAAWTIYQKIATPPSSGLVAVVKIHGKVVDTYALEEQGPHFEKTYHPDKGQYNIVEVDGDSIRVREDNSPDQIAVKTGWINQEGQLSICLPHDLIIEIQSTKDSSTEENKEELILPL
;
A
#
# COMPACT_ATOMS: atom_id res chain seq x y z
N MET A 1 -1.72 48.86 -27.69
CA MET A 1 -2.38 48.03 -26.66
C MET A 1 -3.64 47.41 -27.28
N LYS A 2 -3.52 46.27 -27.98
CA LYS A 2 -4.62 45.69 -28.78
C LYS A 2 -5.43 44.68 -27.96
N THR A 3 -6.70 45.04 -27.82
CA THR A 3 -7.88 44.33 -27.33
C THR A 3 -7.86 42.79 -27.41
N ASN A 4 -7.60 42.12 -26.28
CA ASN A 4 -7.81 40.67 -26.10
C ASN A 4 -9.28 40.26 -25.86
N LYS A 5 -10.22 41.22 -25.81
CA LYS A 5 -11.65 40.96 -25.48
C LYS A 5 -12.49 40.36 -26.61
N THR A 6 -12.02 40.34 -27.86
CA THR A 6 -12.81 39.88 -29.02
C THR A 6 -12.71 38.38 -29.27
N LYS A 7 -11.54 37.75 -29.06
CA LYS A 7 -11.37 36.30 -29.30
C LYS A 7 -12.15 35.43 -28.31
N THR A 8 -12.20 35.81 -27.04
CA THR A 8 -12.94 35.04 -26.00
C THR A 8 -14.44 34.99 -26.26
N LYS A 9 -15.03 36.06 -26.82
CA LYS A 9 -16.46 36.08 -27.18
C LYS A 9 -16.81 35.16 -28.36
N GLN A 10 -15.87 34.93 -29.28
CA GLN A 10 -16.11 34.06 -30.44
C GLN A 10 -16.14 32.57 -30.08
N VAL A 11 -15.32 32.12 -29.13
CA VAL A 11 -15.31 30.71 -28.69
C VAL A 11 -16.62 30.34 -27.96
N LEU A 12 -17.18 31.29 -27.21
CA LEU A 12 -18.46 31.13 -26.48
C LEU A 12 -19.69 31.00 -27.41
N THR A 13 -19.56 31.40 -28.69
CA THR A 13 -20.67 31.42 -29.66
C THR A 13 -20.79 30.12 -30.45
N TYR A 14 -19.84 29.18 -30.32
CA TYR A 14 -19.88 27.88 -30.99
C TYR A 14 -20.65 26.80 -30.23
N PHE A 15 -20.85 26.97 -28.92
CA PHE A 15 -21.49 25.96 -28.07
C PHE A 15 -23.01 26.14 -28.04
N LYS A 16 -23.74 25.08 -28.42
CA LYS A 16 -25.20 25.04 -28.29
C LYS A 16 -25.61 25.12 -26.82
N PRO A 17 -26.81 25.61 -26.47
CA PRO A 17 -27.24 25.71 -25.07
C PRO A 17 -27.18 24.37 -24.31
N PHE A 18 -27.42 23.26 -25.00
CA PHE A 18 -27.30 21.90 -24.45
C PHE A 18 -25.86 21.45 -24.20
N ASP A 19 -24.89 22.04 -24.89
CA ASP A 19 -23.47 21.71 -24.71
C ASP A 19 -22.98 22.18 -23.34
N TYR A 20 -23.44 23.34 -22.87
CA TYR A 20 -23.16 23.83 -21.51
C TYR A 20 -23.73 22.91 -20.42
N LEU A 21 -24.91 22.32 -20.66
CA LEU A 21 -25.51 21.33 -19.76
C LEU A 21 -24.64 20.07 -19.70
N LEU A 22 -24.18 19.58 -20.86
CA LEU A 22 -23.33 18.39 -20.95
C LEU A 22 -21.96 18.62 -20.29
N ILE A 23 -21.33 19.77 -20.54
CA ILE A 23 -20.04 20.13 -19.99
C ILE A 23 -20.11 20.28 -18.46
N SER A 24 -21.14 20.94 -17.93
CA SER A 24 -21.30 21.08 -16.47
C SER A 24 -21.54 19.73 -15.78
N LEU A 25 -22.35 18.85 -16.38
CA LEU A 25 -22.55 17.48 -15.90
C LEU A 25 -21.25 16.67 -15.92
N ALA A 26 -20.48 16.74 -17.01
CA ALA A 26 -19.20 16.03 -17.13
C ALA A 26 -18.19 16.49 -16.08
N ILE A 27 -18.14 17.79 -15.80
CA ILE A 27 -17.29 18.35 -14.73
C ILE A 27 -17.70 17.77 -13.37
N ILE A 28 -18.99 17.77 -13.03
CA ILE A 28 -19.48 17.20 -11.75
C ILE A 28 -19.15 15.70 -11.66
N LEU A 29 -19.38 14.96 -12.74
CA LEU A 29 -19.12 13.52 -12.79
C LEU A 29 -17.62 13.20 -12.60
N SER A 30 -16.74 14.08 -13.08
CA SER A 30 -15.28 13.91 -12.93
C SER A 30 -14.79 13.94 -11.48
N PHE A 31 -15.57 14.55 -10.56
CA PHE A 31 -15.22 14.61 -9.14
C PHE A 31 -15.75 13.42 -8.33
N LEU A 32 -16.62 12.57 -8.89
CA LEU A 32 -17.16 11.41 -8.17
C LEU A 32 -16.08 10.41 -7.73
N PRO A 33 -15.08 10.05 -8.56
CA PRO A 33 -13.99 9.15 -8.13
C PRO A 33 -13.16 9.74 -6.98
N ALA A 34 -12.90 11.06 -7.00
CA ALA A 34 -12.18 11.73 -5.93
C ALA A 34 -12.98 11.71 -4.63
N ALA A 35 -14.29 11.99 -4.69
CA ALA A 35 -15.16 11.91 -3.52
C ALA A 35 -15.23 10.48 -2.94
N TRP A 36 -15.32 9.47 -3.81
CA TRP A 36 -15.34 8.06 -3.41
C TRP A 36 -14.06 7.63 -2.69
N THR A 37 -12.90 8.00 -3.21
CA THR A 37 -11.60 7.65 -2.60
C THR A 37 -11.38 8.33 -1.25
N ILE A 38 -11.82 9.58 -1.08
CA ILE A 38 -11.78 10.28 0.20
C ILE A 38 -12.73 9.63 1.21
N TYR A 39 -13.94 9.26 0.79
CA TYR A 39 -14.90 8.56 1.65
C TYR A 39 -14.35 7.24 2.17
N GLN A 40 -13.76 6.42 1.29
CA GLN A 40 -13.13 5.16 1.69
C GLN A 40 -12.05 5.36 2.75
N LYS A 41 -11.18 6.36 2.59
CA LYS A 41 -10.09 6.66 3.55
C LYS A 41 -10.60 7.12 4.93
N ILE A 42 -11.73 7.82 4.98
CA ILE A 42 -12.32 8.31 6.25
C ILE A 42 -13.14 7.20 6.93
N ALA A 43 -13.81 6.35 6.13
CA ALA A 43 -14.66 5.28 6.64
C ALA A 43 -13.86 4.07 7.19
N THR A 44 -12.60 3.92 6.79
CA THR A 44 -11.68 2.95 7.37
C THR A 44 -10.92 3.58 8.54
N PRO A 45 -11.31 3.34 9.81
CA PRO A 45 -10.50 3.77 10.95
C PRO A 45 -9.09 3.14 10.86
N PRO A 46 -8.05 3.81 11.38
CA PRO A 46 -6.71 3.24 11.43
C PRO A 46 -6.73 1.92 12.21
N SER A 47 -6.32 0.87 11.49
CA SER A 47 -5.60 -0.32 11.98
C SER A 47 -6.03 -0.97 13.31
N SER A 48 -7.30 -0.94 13.71
CA SER A 48 -7.77 -1.81 14.81
C SER A 48 -7.74 -3.28 14.35
N GLY A 49 -6.61 -3.95 14.54
CA GLY A 49 -6.40 -5.37 14.25
C GLY A 49 -5.49 -5.69 13.06
N LEU A 50 -4.58 -4.81 12.63
CA LEU A 50 -3.54 -5.19 11.66
C LEU A 50 -2.36 -5.87 12.35
N VAL A 51 -1.83 -6.90 11.71
CA VAL A 51 -0.63 -7.62 12.14
C VAL A 51 0.37 -7.72 10.99
N ALA A 52 1.64 -7.44 11.26
CA ALA A 52 2.74 -7.73 10.37
C ALA A 52 3.24 -9.15 10.63
N VAL A 53 3.10 -10.03 9.64
CA VAL A 53 3.58 -11.41 9.68
C VAL A 53 4.91 -11.46 8.94
N VAL A 54 5.97 -11.85 9.64
CA VAL A 54 7.30 -12.06 9.05
C VAL A 54 7.47 -13.54 8.75
N LYS A 55 7.76 -13.86 7.50
CA LYS A 55 8.01 -15.22 7.00
C LYS A 55 9.44 -15.33 6.48
N ILE A 56 10.10 -16.42 6.82
CA ILE A 56 11.42 -16.80 6.27
C ILE A 56 11.29 -18.24 5.78
N HIS A 57 11.67 -18.49 4.53
CA HIS A 57 11.48 -19.81 3.89
C HIS A 57 10.03 -20.31 3.96
N GLY A 58 9.08 -19.39 3.73
CA GLY A 58 7.64 -19.67 3.79
C GLY A 58 7.09 -19.96 5.20
N LYS A 59 7.93 -19.98 6.24
CA LYS A 59 7.51 -20.24 7.63
C LYS A 59 7.37 -18.92 8.40
N VAL A 60 6.26 -18.77 9.11
CA VAL A 60 6.06 -17.62 10.01
C VAL A 60 7.07 -17.71 11.15
N VAL A 61 7.94 -16.70 11.25
CA VAL A 61 8.95 -16.60 12.31
C VAL A 61 8.53 -15.64 13.41
N ASP A 62 7.83 -14.56 13.05
CA ASP A 62 7.34 -13.56 13.99
C ASP A 62 6.04 -12.93 13.50
N THR A 63 5.30 -12.36 14.44
CA THR A 63 4.08 -11.59 14.18
C THR A 63 4.05 -10.38 15.11
N TYR A 64 3.85 -9.19 14.54
CA TYR A 64 3.82 -7.94 15.28
C TYR A 64 2.46 -7.28 15.12
N ALA A 65 1.80 -6.93 16.22
CA ALA A 65 0.62 -6.08 16.17
C ALA A 65 1.05 -4.66 15.78
N LEU A 66 0.38 -4.09 14.76
CA LEU A 66 0.63 -2.75 14.28
C LEU A 66 -0.42 -1.81 14.88
N GLU A 67 0.01 -0.97 15.82
CA GLU A 67 -0.86 -0.05 16.56
C GLU A 67 -0.27 1.37 16.51
N GLU A 68 -1.10 2.40 16.35
CA GLU A 68 -0.64 3.79 16.19
C GLU A 68 0.22 4.30 17.38
N GLN A 69 0.04 3.72 18.57
CA GLN A 69 0.83 4.01 19.78
C GLN A 69 1.74 2.84 20.18
N GLY A 70 2.07 1.97 19.23
CA GLY A 70 2.95 0.82 19.43
C GLY A 70 4.40 1.20 19.72
N PRO A 71 5.21 0.25 20.23
CA PRO A 71 6.62 0.46 20.50
C PRO A 71 7.44 0.59 19.21
N HIS A 72 8.53 1.36 19.27
CA HIS A 72 9.56 1.41 18.23
C HIS A 72 10.72 0.47 18.59
N PHE A 73 11.03 -0.49 17.71
CA PHE A 73 12.17 -1.39 17.89
C PHE A 73 12.70 -1.94 16.55
N GLU A 74 13.91 -2.48 16.61
CA GLU A 74 14.55 -3.16 15.47
C GLU A 74 14.85 -4.61 15.83
N LYS A 75 14.71 -5.51 14.84
CA LYS A 75 15.08 -6.92 14.95
C LYS A 75 15.82 -7.38 13.69
N THR A 76 16.95 -8.03 13.91
CA THR A 76 17.76 -8.61 12.82
C THR A 76 17.40 -10.07 12.61
N TYR A 77 17.10 -10.42 11.36
CA TYR A 77 16.88 -11.78 10.91
C TYR A 77 18.09 -12.28 10.13
N HIS A 78 18.39 -13.56 10.26
CA HIS A 78 19.47 -14.25 9.54
C HIS A 78 18.93 -15.48 8.83
N PRO A 79 18.39 -15.33 7.60
CA PRO A 79 17.83 -16.46 6.84
C PRO A 79 18.87 -17.54 6.53
N ASP A 80 20.04 -17.12 6.03
CA ASP A 80 21.17 -18.00 5.72
C ASP A 80 22.50 -17.46 6.24
N LYS A 81 23.55 -18.29 6.14
CA LYS A 81 24.91 -17.93 6.56
C LYS A 81 25.40 -16.68 5.81
N GLY A 82 25.57 -15.61 6.57
CA GLY A 82 26.07 -14.33 6.05
C GLY A 82 24.99 -13.46 5.42
N GLN A 83 23.72 -13.87 5.43
CA GLN A 83 22.59 -13.02 5.05
C GLN A 83 21.99 -12.35 6.30
N TYR A 84 21.50 -11.13 6.13
CA TYR A 84 20.75 -10.45 7.17
C TYR A 84 19.70 -9.49 6.62
N ASN A 85 18.64 -9.27 7.39
CA ASN A 85 17.69 -8.19 7.21
C ASN A 85 17.40 -7.56 8.58
N ILE A 86 17.62 -6.27 8.71
CA ILE A 86 17.24 -5.47 9.87
C ILE A 86 15.84 -4.94 9.62
N VAL A 87 14.87 -5.45 10.36
CA VAL A 87 13.48 -5.03 10.30
C VAL A 87 13.21 -4.05 11.42
N GLU A 88 12.57 -2.94 11.08
CA GLU A 88 12.22 -1.87 12.01
C GLU A 88 10.69 -1.77 12.07
N VAL A 89 10.15 -1.80 13.28
CA VAL A 89 8.73 -1.60 13.58
C VAL A 89 8.61 -0.28 14.33
N ASP A 90 7.80 0.63 13.83
CA ASP A 90 7.52 1.94 14.45
C ASP A 90 6.01 2.18 14.46
N GLY A 91 5.39 1.98 15.62
CA GLY A 91 3.95 2.11 15.80
C GLY A 91 3.14 1.16 14.91
N ASP A 92 2.43 1.72 13.94
CA ASP A 92 1.55 1.00 13.01
C ASP A 92 2.25 0.58 11.71
N SER A 93 3.55 0.82 11.62
CA SER A 93 4.32 0.68 10.38
C SER A 93 5.52 -0.24 10.57
N ILE A 94 5.86 -1.00 9.53
CA ILE A 94 7.03 -1.89 9.51
C ILE A 94 7.81 -1.70 8.22
N ARG A 95 9.14 -1.84 8.27
CA ARG A 95 10.01 -1.81 7.09
C ARG A 95 11.24 -2.69 7.26
N VAL A 96 11.89 -3.02 6.15
CA VAL A 96 13.30 -3.46 6.18
C VAL A 96 14.16 -2.20 6.14
N ARG A 97 14.85 -1.91 7.24
CA ARG A 97 15.73 -0.74 7.36
C ARG A 97 17.01 -0.92 6.55
N GLU A 98 17.59 -2.10 6.64
CA GLU A 98 18.83 -2.46 5.97
C GLU A 98 18.88 -3.97 5.72
N ASP A 99 19.45 -4.39 4.59
CA ASP A 99 19.82 -5.77 4.33
C ASP A 99 21.08 -5.82 3.46
N ASN A 100 21.71 -6.99 3.36
CA ASN A 100 22.83 -7.21 2.43
C ASN A 100 22.42 -7.88 1.12
N SER A 101 21.15 -7.76 0.72
CA SER A 101 20.69 -8.29 -0.55
C SER A 101 21.23 -7.45 -1.71
N PRO A 102 21.48 -8.04 -2.89
CA PRO A 102 21.97 -7.29 -4.04
C PRO A 102 20.92 -6.33 -4.64
N ASP A 103 19.63 -6.63 -4.49
CA ASP A 103 18.55 -5.89 -5.14
C ASP A 103 18.06 -4.68 -4.31
N GLN A 104 18.22 -4.75 -2.98
CA GLN A 104 17.76 -3.76 -2.01
C GLN A 104 16.27 -3.43 -2.21
N ILE A 105 15.47 -4.36 -2.73
CA ILE A 105 14.05 -4.10 -3.05
C ILE A 105 13.29 -3.87 -1.74
N ALA A 106 13.46 -4.73 -0.74
CA ALA A 106 12.80 -4.62 0.55
C ALA A 106 13.13 -3.31 1.27
N VAL A 107 14.39 -2.86 1.20
CA VAL A 107 14.85 -1.58 1.75
C VAL A 107 14.20 -0.40 1.01
N LYS A 108 14.13 -0.47 -0.33
CA LYS A 108 13.51 0.58 -1.16
C LYS A 108 11.99 0.64 -1.04
N THR A 109 11.32 -0.47 -0.72
CA THR A 109 9.88 -0.50 -0.44
C THR A 109 9.54 0.42 0.73
N GLY A 110 10.41 0.49 1.74
CA GLY A 110 10.21 1.38 2.89
C GLY A 110 9.07 0.92 3.80
N TRP A 111 8.37 1.89 4.38
CA TRP A 111 7.30 1.66 5.35
C TRP A 111 6.05 1.09 4.68
N ILE A 112 5.56 -0.03 5.23
CA ILE A 112 4.27 -0.61 4.92
C ILE A 112 3.40 -0.60 6.18
N ASN A 113 2.12 -0.28 6.03
CA ASN A 113 1.14 -0.18 7.13
C ASN A 113 -0.31 -0.49 6.72
N GLN A 114 -0.54 -0.94 5.49
CA GLN A 114 -1.88 -1.25 4.97
C GLN A 114 -2.02 -2.74 4.71
N GLU A 115 -3.21 -3.27 4.97
CA GLU A 115 -3.56 -4.65 4.66
C GLU A 115 -3.25 -5.03 3.20
N GLY A 116 -2.67 -6.21 3.01
CA GLY A 116 -2.24 -6.72 1.71
C GLY A 116 -0.95 -6.12 1.16
N GLN A 117 -0.34 -5.15 1.84
CA GLN A 117 1.02 -4.69 1.49
C GLN A 117 2.06 -5.74 1.83
N LEU A 118 3.10 -5.80 1.00
CA LEU A 118 4.19 -6.76 1.08
C LEU A 118 5.54 -6.05 0.98
N SER A 119 6.49 -6.44 1.83
CA SER A 119 7.92 -6.15 1.66
C SER A 119 8.67 -7.46 1.51
N ILE A 120 9.33 -7.65 0.37
CA ILE A 120 9.88 -8.94 -0.06
C ILE A 120 11.37 -8.79 -0.34
N CYS A 121 12.19 -9.64 0.28
CA CYS A 121 13.60 -9.83 -0.02
C CYS A 121 13.78 -11.24 -0.60
N LEU A 122 13.66 -11.37 -1.92
CA LEU A 122 13.72 -12.67 -2.60
C LEU A 122 15.04 -13.43 -2.36
N PRO A 123 16.24 -12.79 -2.40
CA PRO A 123 17.50 -13.49 -2.19
C PRO A 123 17.64 -14.12 -0.80
N HIS A 124 16.92 -13.59 0.18
CA HIS A 124 16.93 -14.07 1.56
C HIS A 124 15.63 -14.81 1.94
N ASP A 125 14.74 -15.03 0.97
CA ASP A 125 13.43 -15.67 1.15
C ASP A 125 12.64 -15.12 2.35
N LEU A 126 12.75 -13.80 2.55
CA LEU A 126 12.10 -13.06 3.64
C LEU A 126 10.93 -12.26 3.09
N ILE A 127 9.77 -12.43 3.70
CA ILE A 127 8.52 -11.75 3.34
C ILE A 127 7.92 -11.15 4.59
N ILE A 128 7.59 -9.86 4.52
CA ILE A 128 6.78 -9.16 5.52
C ILE A 128 5.43 -8.86 4.88
N GLU A 129 4.36 -9.34 5.50
CA GLU A 129 2.98 -9.19 5.02
C GLU A 129 2.09 -8.57 6.09
N ILE A 130 1.28 -7.59 5.71
CA ILE A 130 0.30 -7.00 6.63
C ILE A 130 -1.05 -7.67 6.43
N GLN A 131 -1.52 -8.34 7.47
CA GLN A 131 -2.77 -9.08 7.50
C GLN A 131 -3.75 -8.45 8.50
N SER A 132 -5.05 -8.59 8.26
CA SER A 132 -6.08 -8.27 9.24
C SER A 132 -6.37 -9.47 10.14
N THR A 133 -6.50 -9.20 11.45
CA THR A 133 -6.83 -10.20 12.47
C THR A 133 -8.23 -10.81 12.27
N LYS A 134 -9.07 -10.22 11.41
CA LYS A 134 -10.39 -10.78 11.07
C LYS A 134 -10.30 -11.96 10.09
N ASP A 135 -9.26 -12.01 9.25
CA ASP A 135 -9.15 -13.01 8.18
C ASP A 135 -8.33 -14.25 8.57
N SER A 136 -7.65 -14.23 9.71
CA SER A 136 -6.90 -15.36 10.26
C SER A 136 -7.78 -16.53 10.76
N SER A 137 -9.11 -16.45 10.58
CA SER A 137 -10.03 -17.57 10.82
C SER A 137 -10.36 -18.40 9.57
N THR A 138 -9.79 -18.10 8.39
CA THR A 138 -10.14 -18.81 7.14
C THR A 138 -8.94 -19.40 6.36
N GLU A 139 -7.68 -19.15 6.72
CA GLU A 139 -6.51 -19.56 5.91
C GLU A 139 -5.64 -20.65 6.59
N GLU A 140 -6.25 -21.66 7.23
CA GLU A 140 -5.56 -22.91 7.63
C GLU A 140 -5.54 -23.98 6.52
N ASN A 141 -6.08 -23.71 5.33
CA ASN A 141 -6.02 -24.67 4.22
C ASN A 141 -5.60 -24.01 2.89
N LYS A 142 -4.30 -23.80 2.72
CA LYS A 142 -3.65 -23.94 1.41
C LYS A 142 -2.67 -25.11 1.50
N GLU A 143 -3.26 -26.30 1.40
CA GLU A 143 -2.60 -27.53 0.99
C GLU A 143 -1.61 -27.26 -0.16
N GLU A 144 -0.38 -27.74 0.03
CA GLU A 144 0.43 -28.40 -1.00
C GLU A 144 0.41 -27.77 -2.41
N LEU A 145 1.27 -26.78 -2.64
CA LEU A 145 1.76 -26.50 -4.00
C LEU A 145 2.73 -27.62 -4.39
N ILE A 146 2.19 -28.79 -4.79
CA ILE A 146 2.97 -29.85 -5.43
C ILE A 146 3.43 -29.30 -6.79
N LEU A 147 4.71 -28.94 -6.89
CA LEU A 147 5.35 -28.75 -8.19
C LEU A 147 5.52 -30.15 -8.82
N PRO A 148 4.98 -30.41 -10.03
CA PRO A 148 5.42 -31.58 -10.77
C PRO A 148 6.89 -31.37 -11.16
N LEU A 149 7.74 -32.34 -10.81
CA LEU A 149 9.12 -32.46 -11.28
C LEU A 149 9.18 -32.52 -12.81
#